data_AF-A0A256I2P4-F1
#
_entry.id   AF-A0A256I2P4-F1
#
_cell.length_a   1.000
_cell.length_b   1.000
_cell.length_c   1.000
_cell.angle_alpha   90.00
_cell.angle_beta   90.00
_cell.angle_gamma   90.00
#
_symmetry.space_group_name_H-M   'P 1'
#
loop_
_entity.id
_entity.type
_entity.pdbx_description
1 polymer ?
#
loop_
_entity_poly.entity_id
_entity_poly.type
_entity_poly.pdbx_seq_one_letter_code
_entity_poly.pdbx_strand_id
1 'polypeptide(L)'
;MPPAATDEAANVDMAIAYRHDVHKLRGRQHGSGRDELFDVPVNDSVPMQADRDAALLSRPEGEPEQTVANHASPARLSLLTGSVLETGAVPVQETAIEPLIDGSPDELHAAWLTSETAALVNESVYLPYSSLKYHVLLVAAMLDAYRAGHAFDDLYLVAEPGPDAPPRNAERVTRREAALDADCVIPHQTVLWTEVVTMRLTASPDGPAAWLGPEPAESFADTWSRVSGSPFGREAQWWRHVDAQLRRIRSWSTALEYIEDAVAEDSRGTTGVSE
;
A
#
# COMPACT_ATOMS: atom_id res chain seq x y z
N MET A 1 3.43 5.14 -31.80
CA MET A 1 4.75 5.03 -31.15
C MET A 1 4.69 5.95 -29.96
N PRO A 2 4.63 5.44 -28.73
CA PRO A 2 4.72 6.31 -27.55
C PRO A 2 6.07 7.05 -27.60
N PRO A 3 6.15 8.29 -27.09
CA PRO A 3 7.43 8.94 -26.93
C PRO A 3 8.30 8.04 -26.04
N ALA A 4 9.51 7.73 -26.47
CA ALA A 4 10.48 7.07 -25.60
C ALA A 4 10.61 7.92 -24.32
N ALA A 5 10.54 7.27 -23.15
CA ALA A 5 10.83 7.91 -21.88
C ALA A 5 12.12 8.73 -22.06
N THR A 6 12.10 10.01 -21.68
CA THR A 6 13.31 10.83 -21.72
C THR A 6 14.35 10.18 -20.81
N ASP A 7 15.61 10.14 -21.24
CA ASP A 7 16.73 9.51 -20.51
C ASP A 7 16.85 9.99 -19.04
N GLU A 8 16.31 11.18 -18.75
CA GLU A 8 16.21 11.78 -17.42
C GLU A 8 15.12 11.16 -16.53
N ALA A 9 14.00 10.70 -17.12
CA ALA A 9 12.91 10.04 -16.40
C ALA A 9 13.31 8.63 -15.92
N ALA A 10 14.00 7.87 -16.77
CA ALA A 10 14.46 6.51 -16.45
C ALA A 10 15.51 6.47 -15.31
N ASN A 11 16.22 7.58 -15.09
CA ASN A 11 17.29 7.70 -14.09
C ASN A 11 16.82 8.14 -12.68
N VAL A 12 15.51 8.33 -12.47
CA VAL A 12 15.00 8.63 -11.12
C VAL A 12 15.22 7.44 -10.19
N ASP A 13 15.83 7.65 -9.03
CA ASP A 13 15.98 6.57 -8.04
C ASP A 13 14.60 6.19 -7.44
N MET A 14 14.25 4.89 -7.49
CA MET A 14 13.01 4.38 -6.87
C MET A 14 12.99 4.56 -5.34
N ALA A 15 14.14 4.63 -4.69
CA ALA A 15 14.22 4.79 -3.23
C ALA A 15 13.52 6.06 -2.74
N ILE A 16 13.39 7.11 -3.58
CA ILE A 16 12.69 8.34 -3.25
C ILE A 16 11.21 8.09 -2.87
N ALA A 17 10.54 7.17 -3.56
CA ALA A 17 9.15 6.83 -3.29
C ALA A 17 8.99 6.21 -1.89
N TYR A 18 9.94 5.39 -1.45
CA TYR A 18 9.88 4.75 -0.13
C TYR A 18 10.27 5.68 1.01
N ARG A 19 11.00 6.75 0.72
CA ARG A 19 11.58 7.66 1.71
C ARG A 19 10.82 8.98 1.88
N HIS A 20 9.93 9.34 0.95
CA HIS A 20 9.30 10.68 0.90
C HIS A 20 8.40 11.01 2.11
N ASP A 21 7.85 10.00 2.78
CA ASP A 21 6.79 10.19 3.77
C ASP A 21 7.13 9.61 5.15
N VAL A 22 8.41 9.27 5.36
CA VAL A 22 8.93 8.65 6.58
C VAL A 22 8.72 9.54 7.81
N HIS A 23 8.65 10.86 7.65
CA HIS A 23 8.36 11.77 8.76
C HIS A 23 7.00 11.50 9.45
N LYS A 24 6.03 10.88 8.76
CA LYS A 24 4.73 10.49 9.34
C LYS A 24 4.87 9.37 10.38
N LEU A 25 5.80 8.43 10.19
CA LEU A 25 6.12 7.39 11.18
C LEU A 25 6.62 7.98 12.51
N ARG A 26 7.15 9.21 12.47
CA ARG A 26 7.64 9.94 13.64
C ARG A 26 6.60 10.87 14.27
N GLY A 27 5.36 10.86 13.79
CA GLY A 27 4.29 11.74 14.26
C GLY A 27 4.55 13.22 13.96
N ARG A 28 5.40 13.51 12.97
CA ARG A 28 5.72 14.88 12.54
C ARG A 28 4.79 15.28 11.41
N GLN A 29 4.41 16.56 11.35
CA GLN A 29 3.73 17.13 10.19
C GLN A 29 4.74 17.56 9.11
N HIS A 30 4.28 17.66 7.86
CA HIS A 30 5.04 18.20 6.73
C HIS A 30 5.72 19.53 7.14
N GLY A 31 7.03 19.66 6.86
CA GLY A 31 7.79 20.89 7.10
C GLY A 31 8.62 20.96 8.38
N SER A 32 8.80 19.86 9.12
CA SER A 32 9.69 19.80 10.30
C SER A 32 10.92 18.93 10.05
N GLY A 33 11.98 19.57 9.54
CA GLY A 33 13.24 18.94 9.12
C GLY A 33 13.86 17.95 10.11
N ARG A 34 14.26 16.81 9.56
CA ARG A 34 15.66 16.48 9.25
C ARG A 34 15.60 15.80 7.88
N ASP A 35 16.35 16.32 6.91
CA ASP A 35 16.40 15.79 5.54
C ASP A 35 17.14 14.45 5.50
N GLU A 36 17.61 13.94 6.64
CA GLU A 36 18.31 12.67 6.79
C GLU A 36 17.85 11.91 8.06
N LEU A 37 17.78 10.59 7.97
CA LEU A 37 17.57 9.66 9.07
C LEU A 37 18.53 8.49 8.89
N PHE A 38 19.29 8.11 9.93
CA PHE A 38 20.38 7.12 9.80
C PHE A 38 21.36 7.44 8.66
N ASP A 39 21.69 8.72 8.48
CA ASP A 39 22.52 9.24 7.38
C ASP A 39 21.95 8.96 5.96
N VAL A 40 20.67 8.59 5.86
CA VAL A 40 19.93 8.39 4.61
C VAL A 40 19.01 9.58 4.34
N PRO A 41 19.07 10.22 3.15
CA PRO A 41 18.16 11.28 2.76
C PRO A 41 16.70 10.82 2.76
N VAL A 42 15.80 11.61 3.36
CA VAL A 42 14.38 11.28 3.49
C VAL A 42 13.50 12.51 3.31
N ASN A 43 12.27 12.27 2.88
CA ASN A 43 11.24 13.31 2.65
C ASN A 43 11.51 14.23 1.46
N ASP A 44 12.32 13.78 0.50
CA ASP A 44 12.42 14.42 -0.80
C ASP A 44 11.10 14.31 -1.57
N SER A 45 10.80 15.33 -2.37
CA SER A 45 9.59 15.35 -3.22
C SER A 45 9.67 14.28 -4.30
N VAL A 46 8.61 13.48 -4.43
CA VAL A 46 8.53 12.45 -5.47
C VAL A 46 8.23 13.12 -6.83
N PRO A 47 9.01 12.83 -7.89
CA PRO A 47 8.81 13.44 -9.20
C PRO A 47 7.59 12.86 -9.93
N MET A 48 7.32 13.40 -11.13
CA MET A 48 6.28 12.90 -12.05
C MET A 48 4.85 12.90 -11.49
N GLN A 49 4.60 13.69 -10.44
CA GLN A 49 3.29 13.77 -9.76
C GLN A 49 2.84 12.45 -9.11
N ALA A 50 3.72 11.44 -8.98
CA ALA A 50 3.33 10.12 -8.46
C ALA A 50 2.75 10.17 -7.04
N ASP A 51 3.32 11.01 -6.15
CA ASP A 51 2.75 11.26 -4.82
C ASP A 51 1.33 11.86 -4.89
N ARG A 52 1.17 12.91 -5.71
CA ARG A 52 -0.13 13.57 -5.91
C ARG A 52 -1.18 12.59 -6.43
N ASP A 53 -0.85 11.81 -7.46
CA ASP A 53 -1.79 10.88 -8.09
C ASP A 53 -2.15 9.73 -7.14
N ALA A 54 -1.19 9.22 -6.35
CA ALA A 54 -1.46 8.19 -5.35
C ALA A 54 -2.33 8.73 -4.21
N ALA A 55 -2.15 9.99 -3.82
CA ALA A 55 -3.04 10.64 -2.87
C ALA A 55 -4.48 10.71 -3.41
N LEU A 56 -4.68 11.06 -4.67
CA LEU A 56 -6.01 11.11 -5.30
C LEU A 56 -6.74 9.76 -5.35
N LEU A 57 -6.01 8.64 -5.28
CA LEU A 57 -6.62 7.31 -5.12
C LEU A 57 -7.23 7.09 -3.73
N SER A 58 -6.74 7.78 -2.72
CA SER A 58 -7.08 7.50 -1.32
C SER A 58 -7.84 8.62 -0.63
N ARG A 59 -7.88 9.82 -1.22
CA ARG A 59 -8.58 10.99 -0.72
C ARG A 59 -9.08 11.90 -1.84
N PRO A 60 -10.20 12.61 -1.63
CA PRO A 60 -10.72 13.55 -2.61
C PRO A 60 -9.82 14.79 -2.74
N GLU A 61 -9.91 15.48 -3.88
CA GLU A 61 -9.30 16.81 -4.02
C GLU A 61 -9.93 17.82 -3.05
N GLY A 62 -9.10 18.72 -2.50
CA GLY A 62 -9.54 19.81 -1.63
C GLY A 62 -9.20 19.59 -0.16
N GLU A 63 -9.85 20.35 0.72
CA GLU A 63 -9.69 20.21 2.18
C GLU A 63 -10.50 19.00 2.65
N PRO A 64 -9.85 17.93 3.14
CA PRO A 64 -10.56 16.73 3.56
C PRO A 64 -11.39 17.02 4.82
N GLU A 65 -12.67 16.63 4.79
CA GLU A 65 -13.50 16.62 5.99
C GLU A 65 -13.05 15.49 6.92
N GLN A 66 -12.93 15.77 8.23
CA GLN A 66 -12.56 14.75 9.19
C GLN A 66 -13.66 13.69 9.26
N THR A 67 -13.34 12.47 8.83
CA THR A 67 -14.33 11.37 8.77
C THR A 67 -14.70 10.79 10.13
N VAL A 68 -13.88 11.01 11.16
CA VAL A 68 -14.14 10.59 12.54
C VAL A 68 -13.89 11.75 13.50
N ALA A 69 -14.96 12.27 14.10
CA ALA A 69 -14.87 13.38 15.04
C ALA A 69 -13.90 13.05 16.21
N ASN A 70 -13.05 14.01 16.55
CA ASN A 70 -12.05 13.93 17.63
C ASN A 70 -10.91 12.91 17.41
N HIS A 71 -10.83 12.26 16.25
CA HIS A 71 -9.66 11.45 15.91
C HIS A 71 -8.57 12.32 15.27
N ALA A 72 -7.70 12.90 16.09
CA ALA A 72 -6.55 13.71 15.66
C ALA A 72 -5.21 12.95 15.72
N SER A 73 -5.26 11.62 15.86
CA SER A 73 -4.08 10.76 16.00
C SER A 73 -3.55 10.30 14.63
N PRO A 74 -2.23 10.19 14.44
CA PRO A 74 -1.63 9.48 13.31
C PRO A 74 -1.81 7.95 13.35
N ALA A 75 -2.24 7.38 14.48
CA ALA A 75 -2.54 5.95 14.56
C ALA A 75 -3.76 5.61 13.69
N ARG A 76 -3.69 4.49 12.95
CA ARG A 76 -4.77 4.04 12.07
C ARG A 76 -5.92 3.39 12.85
N LEU A 77 -7.14 3.61 12.39
CA LEU A 77 -8.33 2.85 12.75
C LEU A 77 -8.54 1.69 11.77
N SER A 78 -8.84 0.51 12.30
CA SER A 78 -9.28 -0.60 11.46
C SER A 78 -10.72 -0.37 11.01
N LEU A 79 -10.95 -0.38 9.70
CA LEU A 79 -12.32 -0.35 9.16
C LEU A 79 -13.06 -1.65 9.49
N LEU A 80 -12.34 -2.77 9.64
CA LEU A 80 -12.93 -4.06 9.95
C LEU A 80 -13.48 -4.13 11.38
N THR A 81 -12.72 -3.64 12.36
CA THR A 81 -13.07 -3.75 13.79
C THR A 81 -13.52 -2.44 14.43
N GLY A 82 -13.33 -1.30 13.74
CA GLY A 82 -13.59 0.04 14.28
C GLY A 82 -12.62 0.49 15.38
N SER A 83 -11.60 -0.31 15.70
CA SER A 83 -10.68 -0.05 16.82
C SER A 83 -9.39 0.61 16.36
N VAL A 84 -8.82 1.46 17.23
CA VAL A 84 -7.39 1.81 17.15
C VAL A 84 -6.62 0.52 17.44
N LEU A 85 -5.85 0.03 16.47
CA LEU A 85 -5.16 -1.25 16.62
C LEU A 85 -4.12 -1.21 17.75
N GLU A 86 -3.39 -0.11 17.86
CA GLU A 86 -2.38 0.06 18.90
C GLU A 86 -2.29 1.53 19.36
N THR A 87 -2.56 1.75 20.64
CA THR A 87 -2.43 3.08 21.25
C THR A 87 -0.95 3.39 21.44
N GLY A 88 -0.47 4.49 20.88
CA GLY A 88 0.96 4.84 20.93
C GLY A 88 1.80 4.22 19.82
N ALA A 89 1.18 3.68 18.75
CA ALA A 89 1.88 3.23 17.55
C ALA A 89 2.76 4.31 16.89
N VAL A 90 2.52 5.59 17.21
CA VAL A 90 3.27 6.74 16.72
C VAL A 90 3.71 7.60 17.92
N PRO A 91 4.99 8.02 18.03
CA PRO A 91 6.07 7.77 17.07
C PRO A 91 6.55 6.31 17.08
N VAL A 92 6.82 5.80 15.90
CA VAL A 92 7.40 4.47 15.68
C VAL A 92 8.84 4.43 16.23
N GLN A 93 9.24 3.28 16.78
CA GLN A 93 10.62 3.04 17.22
C GLN A 93 11.61 3.13 16.06
N GLU A 94 12.72 3.83 16.24
CA GLU A 94 13.71 4.07 15.17
C GLU A 94 14.21 2.76 14.51
N THR A 95 14.41 1.69 15.29
CA THR A 95 14.80 0.35 14.80
C THR A 95 13.77 -0.30 13.87
N ALA A 96 12.50 0.10 13.95
CA ALA A 96 11.48 -0.37 13.03
C ALA A 96 11.49 0.43 11.71
N ILE A 97 12.00 1.67 11.73
CA ILE A 97 12.09 2.57 10.58
C ILE A 97 13.31 2.27 9.70
N GLU A 98 14.45 1.92 10.30
CA GLU A 98 15.71 1.70 9.57
C GLU A 98 15.56 0.79 8.32
N PRO A 99 14.88 -0.38 8.39
CA PRO A 99 14.73 -1.24 7.21
C PRO A 99 13.79 -0.68 6.14
N LEU A 100 13.02 0.38 6.44
CA LEU A 100 12.11 1.04 5.50
C LEU A 100 12.81 2.16 4.72
N ILE A 101 14.05 2.50 5.07
CA ILE A 101 14.83 3.55 4.40
C ILE A 101 16.21 3.09 3.94
N ASP A 102 16.80 2.07 4.59
CA ASP A 102 18.10 1.53 4.24
C ASP A 102 17.98 0.22 3.42
N GLY A 103 18.70 0.20 2.30
CA GLY A 103 18.65 -0.87 1.30
C GLY A 103 18.50 -0.38 -0.14
N SER A 104 18.63 -1.32 -1.06
CA SER A 104 18.29 -1.15 -2.48
C SER A 104 16.79 -0.93 -2.68
N PRO A 105 16.35 -0.34 -3.81
CA PRO A 105 14.94 -0.14 -4.07
C PRO A 105 14.06 -1.38 -3.90
N ASP A 106 14.51 -2.55 -4.35
CA ASP A 106 13.79 -3.82 -4.22
C ASP A 106 13.68 -4.24 -2.75
N GLU A 107 14.76 -4.09 -1.99
CA GLU A 107 14.79 -4.34 -0.54
C GLU A 107 13.88 -3.39 0.24
N LEU A 108 13.74 -2.14 -0.21
CA LEU A 108 12.81 -1.16 0.36
C LEU A 108 11.36 -1.51 0.01
N HIS A 109 11.11 -1.91 -1.24
CA HIS A 109 9.79 -2.37 -1.67
C HIS A 109 9.31 -3.54 -0.83
N ALA A 110 10.14 -4.58 -0.69
CA ALA A 110 9.86 -5.73 0.16
C ALA A 110 9.61 -5.31 1.62
N ALA A 111 10.47 -4.43 2.17
CA ALA A 111 10.34 -3.98 3.54
C ALA A 111 9.03 -3.22 3.80
N TRP A 112 8.59 -2.37 2.88
CA TRP A 112 7.30 -1.67 2.95
C TRP A 112 6.12 -2.62 2.74
N LEU A 113 6.20 -3.51 1.74
CA LEU A 113 5.16 -4.49 1.41
C LEU A 113 4.84 -5.40 2.59
N THR A 114 5.83 -5.74 3.42
CA THR A 114 5.66 -6.60 4.60
C THR A 114 5.64 -5.84 5.93
N SER A 115 5.57 -4.50 5.92
CA SER A 115 5.65 -3.69 7.13
C SER A 115 4.33 -3.68 7.92
N GLU A 116 4.31 -4.31 9.09
CA GLU A 116 3.20 -4.13 10.04
C GLU A 116 3.22 -2.74 10.68
N THR A 117 4.41 -2.21 10.94
CA THR A 117 4.58 -0.92 11.60
C THR A 117 4.04 0.24 10.76
N ALA A 118 4.31 0.24 9.45
CA ALA A 118 3.78 1.29 8.57
C ALA A 118 2.25 1.16 8.36
N ALA A 119 1.71 -0.05 8.48
CA ALA A 119 0.28 -0.31 8.40
C ALA A 119 -0.49 0.25 9.62
N LEU A 120 0.18 0.47 10.76
CA LEU A 120 -0.43 1.08 11.95
C LEU A 120 -0.59 2.61 11.86
N VAL A 121 -0.03 3.24 10.83
CA VAL A 121 -0.02 4.70 10.67
C VAL A 121 -0.97 5.09 9.54
N ASN A 122 -1.86 6.05 9.79
CA ASN A 122 -2.71 6.58 8.74
C ASN A 122 -1.92 7.47 7.77
N GLU A 123 -2.35 7.53 6.51
CA GLU A 123 -1.78 8.45 5.53
C GLU A 123 -2.09 9.90 5.89
N SER A 124 -3.31 10.12 6.41
CA SER A 124 -3.85 11.42 6.79
C SER A 124 -4.75 11.30 8.01
N VAL A 125 -4.58 12.21 8.97
CA VAL A 125 -5.42 12.26 10.19
C VAL A 125 -6.90 12.54 9.90
N TYR A 126 -7.22 13.10 8.73
CA TYR A 126 -8.60 13.32 8.29
C TYR A 126 -9.27 12.03 7.80
N LEU A 127 -8.47 11.03 7.43
CA LEU A 127 -8.88 9.74 6.87
C LEU A 127 -8.21 8.62 7.69
N PRO A 128 -8.65 8.39 8.93
CA PRO A 128 -7.96 7.54 9.88
C PRO A 128 -8.00 6.05 9.51
N TYR A 129 -8.82 5.66 8.52
CA TYR A 129 -8.84 4.30 7.97
C TYR A 129 -7.83 4.07 6.84
N SER A 130 -7.24 5.15 6.30
CA SER A 130 -6.15 5.07 5.31
C SER A 130 -4.88 4.49 5.94
N SER A 131 -3.96 4.04 5.11
CA SER A 131 -2.71 3.42 5.56
C SER A 131 -1.52 4.05 4.85
N LEU A 132 -0.54 4.49 5.64
CA LEU A 132 0.71 5.04 5.15
C LEU A 132 1.47 4.03 4.29
N LYS A 133 1.48 2.76 4.71
CA LYS A 133 2.05 1.64 3.95
C LYS A 133 1.52 1.63 2.52
N TYR A 134 0.21 1.61 2.37
CA TYR A 134 -0.41 1.47 1.06
C TYR A 134 -0.34 2.75 0.23
N HIS A 135 -0.34 3.93 0.85
CA HIS A 135 -0.02 5.16 0.13
C HIS A 135 1.39 5.08 -0.50
N VAL A 136 2.41 4.76 0.29
CA VAL A 136 3.80 4.65 -0.21
C VAL A 136 3.96 3.58 -1.29
N LEU A 137 3.29 2.43 -1.16
CA LEU A 137 3.31 1.38 -2.19
C LEU A 137 2.63 1.83 -3.49
N LEU A 138 1.52 2.57 -3.40
CA LEU A 138 0.86 3.16 -4.58
C LEU A 138 1.74 4.22 -5.26
N VAL A 139 2.42 5.07 -4.48
CA VAL A 139 3.39 6.04 -5.00
C VAL A 139 4.50 5.35 -5.77
N ALA A 140 5.06 4.27 -5.21
CA ALA A 140 6.12 3.52 -5.86
C ALA A 140 5.65 2.88 -7.17
N ALA A 141 4.46 2.27 -7.19
CA ALA A 141 3.92 1.66 -8.40
C ALA A 141 3.63 2.68 -9.52
N MET A 142 3.13 3.87 -9.17
CA MET A 142 2.95 4.96 -10.12
C MET A 142 4.29 5.50 -10.62
N LEU A 143 5.26 5.72 -9.74
CA LEU A 143 6.57 6.21 -10.12
C LEU A 143 7.28 5.23 -11.06
N ASP A 144 7.18 3.92 -10.80
CA ASP A 144 7.71 2.88 -11.67
C ASP A 144 7.09 2.95 -13.07
N ALA A 145 5.76 3.02 -13.16
CA ALA A 145 5.08 3.15 -14.45
C ALA A 145 5.43 4.46 -15.19
N TYR A 146 5.47 5.58 -14.46
CA TYR A 146 5.73 6.90 -15.04
C TYR A 146 7.17 7.02 -15.53
N ARG A 147 8.16 6.44 -14.83
CA ARG A 147 9.55 6.38 -15.33
C ARG A 147 9.63 5.60 -16.65
N ALA A 148 8.81 4.56 -16.78
CA ALA A 148 8.75 3.72 -17.97
C ALA A 148 7.99 4.39 -19.14
N GLY A 149 7.47 5.61 -18.94
CA GLY A 149 6.79 6.41 -19.94
C GLY A 149 5.29 6.12 -20.08
N HIS A 150 4.71 5.42 -19.10
CA HIS A 150 3.27 5.20 -19.03
C HIS A 150 2.57 6.36 -18.32
N ALA A 151 1.35 6.66 -18.73
CA ALA A 151 0.46 7.58 -18.03
C ALA A 151 -0.46 6.80 -17.08
N PHE A 152 -1.22 7.51 -16.23
CA PHE A 152 -2.17 6.87 -15.32
C PHE A 152 -3.21 6.02 -16.05
N ASP A 153 -3.70 6.50 -17.19
CA ASP A 153 -4.72 5.82 -18.00
C ASP A 153 -4.19 4.58 -18.74
N ASP A 154 -2.90 4.30 -18.65
CA ASP A 154 -2.33 3.03 -19.08
C ASP A 154 -2.43 1.93 -18.01
N LEU A 155 -2.79 2.27 -16.75
CA LEU A 155 -2.67 1.38 -15.61
C LEU A 155 -3.86 0.44 -15.41
N TYR A 156 -3.53 -0.79 -15.03
CA TYR A 156 -4.47 -1.84 -14.67
C TYR A 156 -4.13 -2.42 -13.30
N LEU A 157 -5.19 -2.78 -12.57
CA LEU A 157 -5.10 -3.61 -11.38
C LEU A 157 -5.18 -5.07 -11.79
N VAL A 158 -4.13 -5.83 -11.48
CA VAL A 158 -4.15 -7.29 -11.52
C VAL A 158 -4.30 -7.80 -10.10
N ALA A 159 -5.24 -8.72 -9.87
CA ALA A 159 -5.46 -9.36 -8.58
C ALA A 159 -5.58 -10.87 -8.79
N GLU A 160 -4.68 -11.62 -8.15
CA GLU A 160 -4.53 -13.06 -8.30
C GLU A 160 -4.57 -13.73 -6.93
N PRO A 161 -5.09 -14.96 -6.81
CA PRO A 161 -4.99 -15.73 -5.56
C PRO A 161 -3.53 -15.83 -5.11
N GLY A 162 -3.26 -15.67 -3.81
CA GLY A 162 -1.91 -15.60 -3.24
C GLY A 162 -1.47 -16.87 -2.51
N PRO A 163 -1.01 -17.94 -3.19
CA PRO A 163 -0.68 -19.19 -2.52
C PRO A 163 0.63 -19.16 -1.70
N ASP A 164 1.51 -18.19 -1.94
CA ASP A 164 2.93 -18.30 -1.56
C ASP A 164 3.43 -17.26 -0.54
N ALA A 165 2.55 -16.41 -0.01
CA ALA A 165 2.96 -15.48 1.05
C ALA A 165 3.10 -16.24 2.39
N PRO A 166 4.18 -16.02 3.17
CA PRO A 166 4.22 -16.50 4.54
C PRO A 166 3.10 -15.88 5.38
N PRO A 167 2.64 -16.58 6.44
CA PRO A 167 1.63 -16.06 7.36
C PRO A 167 1.95 -14.69 7.90
N ARG A 168 0.90 -13.90 8.17
CA ARG A 168 1.08 -12.51 8.58
C ARG A 168 1.99 -12.38 9.81
N ASN A 169 1.79 -13.28 10.77
CA ASN A 169 2.48 -13.36 12.05
C ASN A 169 3.86 -14.05 12.00
N ALA A 170 4.36 -14.42 10.82
CA ALA A 170 5.73 -14.89 10.67
C ALA A 170 6.72 -13.76 10.99
N GLU A 171 7.96 -14.11 11.34
CA GLU A 171 8.99 -13.14 11.67
C GLU A 171 9.20 -12.14 10.52
N ARG A 172 9.34 -10.84 10.86
CA ARG A 172 9.47 -9.75 9.89
C ARG A 172 10.59 -10.00 8.85
N VAL A 173 11.74 -10.49 9.31
CA VAL A 173 12.89 -10.79 8.45
C VAL A 173 12.53 -11.89 7.44
N THR A 174 11.95 -12.99 7.93
CA THR A 174 11.47 -14.09 7.08
C THR A 174 10.47 -13.64 6.03
N ARG A 175 9.53 -12.76 6.39
CA ARG A 175 8.55 -12.23 5.42
C ARG A 175 9.22 -11.35 4.36
N ARG A 176 10.18 -10.52 4.75
CA ARG A 176 10.93 -9.67 3.82
C ARG A 176 11.76 -10.51 2.85
N GLU A 177 12.49 -11.50 3.35
CA GLU A 177 13.28 -12.43 2.52
C GLU A 177 12.37 -13.19 1.56
N ALA A 178 11.24 -13.71 2.04
CA ALA A 178 10.27 -14.38 1.17
C ALA A 178 9.68 -13.44 0.10
N ALA A 179 9.48 -12.14 0.40
CA ALA A 179 9.03 -11.18 -0.61
C ALA A 179 10.07 -10.95 -1.71
N LEU A 180 11.37 -10.98 -1.37
CA LEU A 180 12.46 -10.84 -2.33
C LEU A 180 12.63 -12.07 -3.21
N ASP A 181 12.35 -13.26 -2.66
CA ASP A 181 12.49 -14.54 -3.36
C ASP A 181 11.24 -14.94 -4.17
N ALA A 182 10.09 -14.29 -3.94
CA ALA A 182 8.82 -14.69 -4.53
C ALA A 182 8.64 -14.15 -5.96
N ASP A 183 8.49 -15.06 -6.93
CA ASP A 183 8.23 -14.72 -8.34
C ASP A 183 6.95 -13.89 -8.55
N CYS A 184 5.96 -14.00 -7.66
CA CYS A 184 4.71 -13.22 -7.74
C CYS A 184 4.85 -11.79 -7.19
N VAL A 185 5.95 -11.48 -6.50
CA VAL A 185 6.26 -10.14 -6.01
C VAL A 185 7.12 -9.45 -7.07
N ILE A 186 6.48 -8.59 -7.86
CA ILE A 186 7.18 -7.79 -8.86
C ILE A 186 7.62 -6.48 -8.18
N PRO A 187 8.93 -6.18 -8.13
CA PRO A 187 9.44 -4.95 -7.54
C PRO A 187 8.68 -3.73 -8.01
N HIS A 188 8.31 -2.88 -7.06
CA HIS A 188 7.59 -1.61 -7.24
C HIS A 188 6.15 -1.71 -7.75
N GLN A 189 5.76 -2.78 -8.45
CA GLN A 189 4.42 -2.96 -9.00
C GLN A 189 3.47 -3.66 -8.02
N THR A 190 3.96 -4.61 -7.23
CA THR A 190 3.14 -5.33 -6.25
C THR A 190 2.80 -4.40 -5.07
N VAL A 191 1.51 -4.12 -4.89
CA VAL A 191 1.02 -3.19 -3.84
C VAL A 191 0.38 -3.93 -2.67
N LEU A 192 0.03 -5.20 -2.82
CA LEU A 192 -0.47 -6.07 -1.74
C LEU A 192 0.02 -7.50 -1.97
N TRP A 193 0.50 -8.14 -0.91
CA TRP A 193 0.92 -9.53 -0.92
C TRP A 193 0.52 -10.23 0.38
N THR A 194 -0.39 -11.21 0.26
CA THR A 194 -0.99 -11.95 1.39
C THR A 194 -1.23 -13.41 1.01
N GLU A 195 -1.58 -14.25 1.98
CA GLU A 195 -1.90 -15.69 1.80
C GLU A 195 -3.20 -15.96 1.02
N VAL A 196 -3.90 -14.90 0.61
CA VAL A 196 -5.20 -15.01 -0.07
C VAL A 196 -5.20 -14.30 -1.41
N VAL A 197 -4.46 -13.20 -1.53
CA VAL A 197 -4.41 -12.40 -2.75
C VAL A 197 -3.08 -11.66 -2.88
N THR A 198 -2.61 -11.57 -4.12
CA THR A 198 -1.55 -10.66 -4.56
C THR A 198 -2.17 -9.63 -5.49
N MET A 199 -1.86 -8.35 -5.29
CA MET A 199 -2.34 -7.26 -6.14
C MET A 199 -1.17 -6.42 -6.65
N ARG A 200 -1.21 -6.07 -7.93
CA ARG A 200 -0.20 -5.25 -8.60
C ARG A 200 -0.83 -4.21 -9.52
N LEU A 201 -0.18 -3.06 -9.65
CA LEU A 201 -0.48 -2.08 -10.67
C LEU A 201 0.52 -2.21 -11.82
N THR A 202 0.03 -2.31 -13.05
CA THR A 202 0.88 -2.49 -14.22
C THR A 202 0.26 -1.90 -15.48
N ALA A 203 1.09 -1.44 -16.41
CA ALA A 203 0.67 -0.99 -17.73
C ALA A 203 0.61 -2.14 -18.77
N SER A 204 1.09 -3.34 -18.41
CA SER A 204 1.16 -4.49 -19.30
C SER A 204 0.67 -5.75 -18.58
N PRO A 205 -0.64 -5.86 -18.30
CA PRO A 205 -1.17 -7.00 -17.56
C PRO A 205 -1.12 -8.29 -18.39
N ASP A 206 -0.54 -9.34 -17.80
CA ASP A 206 -0.63 -10.69 -18.31
C ASP A 206 -1.87 -11.39 -17.72
N GLY A 207 -3.02 -11.25 -18.38
CA GLY A 207 -4.26 -11.94 -18.00
C GLY A 207 -5.37 -11.01 -17.44
N PRO A 208 -6.28 -11.55 -16.59
CA PRO A 208 -7.39 -10.80 -16.01
C PRO A 208 -6.93 -9.55 -15.25
N ALA A 209 -7.36 -8.38 -15.71
CA ALA A 209 -7.02 -7.10 -15.09
C ALA A 209 -8.17 -6.11 -15.22
N ALA A 210 -8.23 -5.16 -14.29
CA ALA A 210 -9.21 -4.08 -14.27
C ALA A 210 -8.54 -2.73 -14.52
N TRP A 211 -8.94 -2.03 -15.56
CA TRP A 211 -8.42 -0.70 -15.88
C TRP A 211 -8.73 0.30 -14.76
N LEU A 212 -7.76 1.11 -14.33
CA LEU A 212 -7.93 2.05 -13.21
C LEU A 212 -8.87 3.21 -13.53
N GLY A 213 -8.93 3.59 -14.81
CA GLY A 213 -9.70 4.75 -15.29
C GLY A 213 -8.81 5.80 -15.95
N PRO A 214 -9.40 6.88 -16.45
CA PRO A 214 -8.66 7.90 -17.21
C PRO A 214 -7.82 8.82 -16.33
N GLU A 215 -8.17 8.97 -15.06
CA GLU A 215 -7.55 9.90 -14.12
C GLU A 215 -7.54 9.29 -12.71
N PRO A 216 -6.57 9.64 -11.85
CA PRO A 216 -6.53 9.21 -10.46
C PRO A 216 -7.79 9.64 -9.69
N ALA A 217 -8.45 8.68 -9.04
CA ALA A 217 -9.63 8.93 -8.23
C ALA A 217 -9.86 7.85 -7.16
N GLU A 218 -10.66 8.17 -6.15
CA GLU A 218 -11.20 7.20 -5.19
C GLU A 218 -12.23 6.27 -5.88
N SER A 219 -11.70 5.34 -6.66
CA SER A 219 -12.42 4.44 -7.57
C SER A 219 -12.19 2.96 -7.26
N PHE A 220 -11.65 2.61 -6.08
CA PHE A 220 -11.30 1.23 -5.77
C PHE A 220 -12.50 0.28 -5.95
N ALA A 221 -13.66 0.59 -5.36
CA ALA A 221 -14.88 -0.22 -5.50
C ALA A 221 -15.30 -0.48 -6.95
N ASP A 222 -15.16 0.51 -7.81
CA ASP A 222 -15.50 0.39 -9.24
C ASP A 222 -14.46 -0.48 -9.97
N THR A 223 -13.17 -0.24 -9.71
CA THR A 223 -12.07 -1.04 -10.28
C THR A 223 -12.15 -2.49 -9.82
N TRP A 224 -12.33 -2.74 -8.51
CA TRP A 224 -12.52 -4.05 -7.92
C TRP A 224 -13.72 -4.78 -8.51
N SER A 225 -14.81 -4.05 -8.80
CA SER A 225 -16.00 -4.65 -9.42
C SER A 225 -15.76 -5.13 -10.86
N ARG A 226 -14.74 -4.60 -11.54
CA ARG A 226 -14.32 -4.97 -12.88
C ARG A 226 -13.22 -6.04 -12.91
N VAL A 227 -12.63 -6.37 -11.76
CA VAL A 227 -11.69 -7.50 -11.66
C VAL A 227 -12.45 -8.77 -11.98
N SER A 228 -11.98 -9.50 -13.00
CA SER A 228 -12.57 -10.76 -13.42
C SER A 228 -11.92 -11.95 -12.71
N GLY A 229 -12.65 -13.06 -12.58
CA GLY A 229 -12.20 -14.25 -11.87
C GLY A 229 -12.65 -14.30 -10.41
N SER A 230 -11.99 -15.14 -9.62
CA SER A 230 -12.18 -15.25 -8.17
C SER A 230 -10.88 -14.81 -7.49
N PRO A 231 -10.68 -13.50 -7.21
CA PRO A 231 -9.40 -12.97 -6.77
C PRO A 231 -8.89 -13.61 -5.48
N PHE A 232 -9.78 -14.02 -4.58
CA PHE A 232 -9.42 -14.72 -3.35
C PHE A 232 -9.30 -16.24 -3.51
N GLY A 233 -9.79 -16.82 -4.61
CA GLY A 233 -9.79 -18.27 -4.83
C GLY A 233 -10.52 -19.10 -3.75
N ARG A 234 -11.33 -18.45 -2.90
CA ARG A 234 -11.92 -19.04 -1.69
C ARG A 234 -13.44 -18.93 -1.69
N GLU A 235 -14.10 -20.06 -1.44
CA GLU A 235 -15.57 -20.18 -1.39
C GLU A 235 -16.15 -19.96 0.03
N ALA A 236 -15.30 -19.63 1.01
CA ALA A 236 -15.73 -19.43 2.39
C ALA A 236 -16.67 -18.23 2.51
N GLN A 237 -17.68 -18.35 3.39
CA GLN A 237 -18.66 -17.27 3.62
C GLN A 237 -17.99 -15.96 4.06
N TRP A 238 -16.89 -16.04 4.80
CA TRP A 238 -16.08 -14.89 5.21
C TRP A 238 -15.57 -14.08 4.02
N TRP A 239 -14.90 -14.72 3.05
CA TRP A 239 -14.33 -14.05 1.89
C TRP A 239 -15.38 -13.47 0.95
N ARG A 240 -16.60 -14.05 0.90
CA ARG A 240 -17.75 -13.42 0.23
C ARG A 240 -18.21 -12.13 0.93
N HIS A 241 -18.13 -12.07 2.26
CA HIS A 241 -18.45 -10.84 2.99
C HIS A 241 -17.40 -9.75 2.72
N VAL A 242 -16.11 -10.12 2.78
CA VAL A 242 -15.00 -9.21 2.47
C VAL A 242 -15.13 -8.65 1.05
N ASP A 243 -15.38 -9.49 0.04
CA ASP A 243 -15.62 -9.05 -1.34
C ASP A 243 -16.79 -8.05 -1.44
N ALA A 244 -17.89 -8.31 -0.75
CA ALA A 244 -19.05 -7.42 -0.75
C ALA A 244 -18.75 -6.04 -0.14
N GLN A 245 -17.87 -5.96 0.87
CA GLN A 245 -17.44 -4.68 1.44
C GLN A 245 -16.45 -3.95 0.52
N LEU A 246 -15.52 -4.66 -0.11
CA LEU A 246 -14.57 -4.08 -1.07
C LEU A 246 -15.28 -3.36 -2.23
N ARG A 247 -16.43 -3.88 -2.68
CA ARG A 247 -17.30 -3.24 -3.68
C ARG A 247 -17.99 -1.94 -3.21
N ARG A 248 -17.69 -1.46 -2.00
CA ARG A 248 -18.21 -0.21 -1.42
C ARG A 248 -17.11 0.75 -0.99
N ILE A 249 -15.89 0.26 -0.77
CA ILE A 249 -14.75 1.08 -0.33
C ILE A 249 -14.17 1.79 -1.56
N ARG A 250 -14.16 3.13 -1.52
CA ARG A 250 -13.67 3.95 -2.64
C ARG A 250 -12.17 4.25 -2.55
N SER A 251 -11.68 4.51 -1.35
CA SER A 251 -10.28 4.81 -1.06
C SER A 251 -9.43 3.55 -1.24
N TRP A 252 -8.38 3.66 -2.06
CA TRP A 252 -7.49 2.53 -2.37
C TRP A 252 -6.69 2.07 -1.15
N SER A 253 -6.03 2.98 -0.42
CA SER A 253 -5.24 2.60 0.77
C SER A 253 -6.11 1.98 1.86
N THR A 254 -7.33 2.46 2.03
CA THR A 254 -8.31 1.87 2.97
C THR A 254 -8.71 0.45 2.55
N ALA A 255 -8.93 0.22 1.26
CA ALA A 255 -9.34 -1.10 0.77
C ALA A 255 -8.23 -2.14 0.86
N LEU A 256 -7.00 -1.78 0.51
CA LEU A 256 -5.83 -2.66 0.62
C LEU A 256 -5.58 -3.06 2.08
N GLU A 257 -5.68 -2.09 3.00
CA GLU A 257 -5.56 -2.35 4.42
C GLU A 257 -6.73 -3.18 4.98
N TYR A 258 -7.95 -2.97 4.48
CA TYR A 258 -9.10 -3.79 4.87
C TYR A 258 -8.89 -5.27 4.52
N ILE A 259 -8.25 -5.57 3.39
CA ILE A 259 -7.88 -6.95 3.03
C ILE A 259 -6.86 -7.50 4.03
N GLU A 260 -5.81 -6.75 4.36
CA GLU A 260 -4.80 -7.20 5.31
C GLU A 260 -5.38 -7.44 6.72
N ASP A 261 -6.26 -6.54 7.20
CA ASP A 261 -6.99 -6.72 8.45
C ASP A 261 -7.88 -7.99 8.40
N ALA A 262 -8.52 -8.27 7.26
CA ALA A 262 -9.36 -9.45 7.09
C ALA A 262 -8.58 -10.78 7.07
N VAL A 263 -7.38 -10.79 6.46
CA VAL A 263 -6.45 -11.94 6.50
C VAL A 263 -6.02 -12.24 7.94
N ALA A 264 -5.70 -11.18 8.70
CA ALA A 264 -5.30 -11.33 10.09
C ALA A 264 -6.42 -11.90 10.97
N GLU A 265 -7.67 -11.50 10.72
CA GLU A 265 -8.83 -12.01 11.46
C GLU A 265 -9.16 -13.48 11.10
N ASP A 266 -9.07 -13.86 9.81
CA ASP A 266 -9.24 -15.25 9.36
C ASP A 266 -8.20 -16.19 10.01
N SER A 267 -6.95 -15.71 10.11
CA SER A 267 -5.84 -16.42 10.76
C SER A 267 -6.11 -16.67 12.25
N ARG A 268 -6.67 -15.68 12.96
CA ARG A 268 -7.05 -15.82 14.39
C ARG A 268 -8.15 -16.85 14.59
N GLY A 269 -9.17 -16.83 13.73
CA GLY A 269 -10.28 -17.79 13.76
C GLY A 269 -9.83 -19.24 13.59
N THR A 270 -8.76 -19.46 12.82
CA THR A 270 -8.19 -20.80 12.59
C THR A 270 -7.39 -21.31 13.79
N THR A 271 -6.66 -20.44 14.50
CA THR A 271 -5.89 -20.81 15.71
C THR A 271 -6.74 -21.02 16.97
N GLY A 272 -7.99 -20.55 16.99
CA GLY A 272 -8.91 -20.70 18.13
C GLY A 272 -9.66 -22.04 18.18
N VAL A 273 -9.52 -22.89 17.17
CA VAL A 273 -10.14 -24.23 17.10
C VAL A 273 -9.04 -25.28 17.27
N SER A 274 -8.55 -25.40 18.49
CA SER A 274 -7.75 -26.54 18.94
C SER A 274 -8.21 -26.85 20.36
N GLU A 275 -9.18 -27.75 20.47
CA GLU A 275 -9.56 -28.43 21.73
C GLU A 275 -8.48 -29.43 22.15
#